data_AF-A0AAV8ZQ17-F1
#
_entry.id   AF-A0AAV8ZQ17-F1
#
_cell.length_a   1.000
_cell.length_b   1.000
_cell.length_c   1.000
_cell.angle_alpha   90.00
_cell.angle_beta   90.00
_cell.angle_gamma   90.00
#
_symmetry.space_group_name_H-M   'P 1'
#
loop_
_entity.id
_entity.type
_entity.pdbx_description
1 polymer ?
#
loop_
_entity_poly.entity_id
_entity_poly.type
_entity_poly.pdbx_seq_one_letter_code
_entity_poly.pdbx_strand_id
1 'polypeptide(L)'
;MKVCDSRLRLLAVNARYPGSVHDAAIWNLSNVNVFIKRCFEQGDHESWLLGDCGYPLSPWLMTPIPDAPRHTPESRYTEKHGRVRNAIEKFV
;
A
#
# COMPACT_ATOMS: atom_id res chain seq x y z
N MET A 1 0.76 9.13 -6.64
CA MET A 1 1.08 7.73 -6.23
C MET A 1 2.55 7.38 -6.46
N LYS A 2 3.21 6.83 -5.43
CA LYS A 2 4.55 6.24 -5.47
C LYS A 2 4.55 4.87 -4.78
N VAL A 3 5.43 3.96 -5.20
CA VAL A 3 5.62 2.63 -4.60
C VAL A 3 7.10 2.43 -4.35
N CYS A 4 7.44 1.91 -3.17
CA CYS A 4 8.82 1.62 -2.77
C CYS A 4 8.94 0.26 -2.08
N ASP A 5 10.14 -0.30 -2.08
CA ASP A 5 10.45 -1.51 -1.33
C ASP A 5 10.75 -1.23 0.15
N SER A 6 10.99 -2.30 0.91
CA SER A 6 11.36 -2.24 2.34
C SER A 6 12.70 -1.56 2.62
N ARG A 7 13.53 -1.34 1.59
CA ARG A 7 14.80 -0.61 1.65
C ARG A 7 14.64 0.85 1.21
N LEU A 8 13.40 1.33 1.10
CA LEU A 8 13.04 2.67 0.64
C LEU A 8 13.53 2.97 -0.78
N ARG A 9 13.71 1.96 -1.63
CA ARG A 9 14.02 2.18 -3.05
C ARG A 9 12.71 2.37 -3.81
N LEU A 10 12.63 3.42 -4.61
CA LEU A 10 11.49 3.67 -5.50
C LEU A 10 11.41 2.54 -6.54
N LEU A 11 10.26 1.88 -6.58
CA LEU A 11 9.94 0.83 -7.56
C LEU A 11 9.07 1.37 -8.70
N ALA A 12 8.15 2.28 -8.38
CA ALA A 12 7.26 2.91 -9.35
C ALA A 12 6.81 4.29 -8.89
N VAL A 13 6.65 5.20 -9.86
CA VAL A 13 6.07 6.53 -9.65
C VAL A 13 5.06 6.79 -10.76
N ASN A 14 3.87 7.26 -10.37
CA ASN A 14 2.88 7.74 -11.34
C ASN A 14 2.59 9.22 -11.06
N ALA A 15 3.13 10.08 -11.92
CA ALA A 15 2.99 11.54 -11.89
C ALA A 15 2.05 12.06 -12.99
N ARG A 16 1.27 11.19 -13.64
CA ARG A 16 0.39 11.56 -14.76
C ARG A 16 -0.85 12.35 -14.32
N TYR A 17 -1.23 12.22 -13.06
CA TYR A 17 -2.45 12.80 -12.51
C TYR A 17 -2.14 14.01 -11.61
N PRO A 18 -2.99 15.04 -11.61
CA PRO A 18 -2.89 16.15 -10.65
C PRO A 18 -2.96 15.65 -9.20
N GLY A 19 -2.34 16.39 -8.28
CA GLY A 19 -2.31 16.04 -6.85
C GLY A 19 -3.67 15.99 -6.14
N SER A 20 -4.74 16.47 -6.79
CA SER A 20 -6.12 16.36 -6.29
C SER A 20 -6.78 15.00 -6.55
N VAL A 21 -6.18 14.15 -7.39
CA VAL A 21 -6.72 12.82 -7.69
C VAL A 21 -6.33 11.85 -6.57
N HIS A 22 -7.32 11.16 -6.00
CA HIS A 22 -7.08 10.15 -4.98
C HIS A 22 -6.12 9.06 -5.48
N ASP A 23 -5.11 8.75 -4.68
CA ASP A 23 -4.11 7.73 -5.04
C ASP A 23 -4.74 6.36 -5.31
N ALA A 24 -5.84 6.01 -4.64
CA ALA A 24 -6.59 4.77 -4.89
C ALA A 24 -7.18 4.70 -6.32
N ALA A 25 -7.59 5.84 -6.89
CA ALA A 25 -8.04 5.89 -8.29
C ALA A 25 -6.87 5.67 -9.25
N ILE A 26 -5.71 6.27 -8.94
CA ILE A 26 -4.47 6.10 -9.71
C ILE A 26 -4.01 4.63 -9.64
N TRP A 27 -4.10 4.01 -8.46
CA TRP A 27 -3.79 2.60 -8.22
C TRP A 27 -4.62 1.67 -9.08
N ASN A 28 -5.94 1.85 -9.11
CA ASN A 28 -6.85 1.04 -9.91
C ASN A 28 -6.53 1.09 -11.41
N LEU A 29 -5.98 2.22 -11.89
CA LEU A 29 -5.59 2.42 -13.28
C LEU A 29 -4.10 2.11 -13.54
N SER A 30 -3.34 1.67 -12.54
CA SER A 30 -1.90 1.51 -12.64
C SER A 30 -1.48 0.15 -13.20
N ASN A 31 -0.41 0.13 -13.99
CA ASN A 31 0.26 -1.10 -14.41
C ASN A 31 0.83 -1.89 -13.23
N VAL A 32 1.12 -1.23 -12.10
CA VAL A 32 1.59 -1.89 -10.88
C VAL A 32 0.52 -2.81 -10.30
N ASN A 33 -0.73 -2.33 -10.23
CA ASN A 33 -1.85 -3.15 -9.77
C ASN A 33 -2.09 -4.35 -10.70
N VAL A 34 -2.01 -4.14 -12.02
CA VAL A 34 -2.10 -5.24 -13.00
C VAL A 34 -0.99 -6.26 -12.81
N PHE A 35 0.25 -5.80 -12.62
CA PHE A 35 1.42 -6.64 -12.43
C PHE A 35 1.30 -7.50 -11.17
N ILE A 36 1.04 -6.89 -10.01
CA ILE A 36 1.00 -7.62 -8.75
C ILE A 36 -0.19 -8.60 -8.68
N LYS A 37 -1.33 -8.23 -9.28
CA LYS A 37 -2.47 -9.14 -9.43
C LYS A 37 -2.08 -10.38 -10.23
N ARG A 38 -1.34 -10.20 -11.34
CA ARG A 38 -0.85 -11.30 -12.15
C ARG A 38 0.14 -12.18 -11.39
N CYS A 39 1.04 -11.59 -10.60
CA CYS A 39 1.97 -12.36 -9.75
C CYS A 39 1.19 -13.23 -8.75
N PHE A 40 0.17 -12.65 -8.11
CA PHE A 40 -0.71 -13.39 -7.20
C PHE A 40 -1.42 -14.55 -7.92
N GLU A 41 -2.02 -14.32 -9.09
CA GLU A 41 -2.66 -15.36 -9.91
C GLU A 41 -1.69 -16.47 -10.36
N GLN A 42 -0.39 -16.17 -10.43
CA GLN A 42 0.67 -17.11 -10.75
C GLN A 42 1.23 -17.85 -9.52
N GLY A 43 0.70 -17.57 -8.32
CA GLY A 43 1.06 -18.26 -7.08
C GLY A 43 2.01 -17.49 -6.16
N ASP A 44 2.36 -16.24 -6.46
CA ASP A 44 3.09 -15.40 -5.51
C ASP A 44 2.15 -14.86 -4.44
N HIS A 45 2.11 -15.55 -3.30
CA HIS A 45 1.32 -15.19 -2.12
C HIS A 45 2.20 -14.67 -0.98
N GLU A 46 3.47 -14.38 -1.22
CA GLU A 46 4.43 -13.89 -0.21
C GLU A 46 4.77 -12.40 -0.39
N SER A 47 4.22 -11.77 -1.43
CA SER A 47 4.39 -10.36 -1.74
C SER A 47 3.16 -9.55 -1.36
N TRP A 48 3.34 -8.51 -0.54
CA TRP A 48 2.29 -7.55 -0.18
C TRP A 48 2.77 -6.11 -0.33
N LEU A 49 1.83 -5.25 -0.71
CA LEU A 49 1.93 -3.81 -0.59
C LEU A 49 1.21 -3.35 0.67
N LEU A 50 1.69 -2.26 1.27
CA LEU A 50 1.06 -1.58 2.39
C LEU A 50 0.49 -0.25 1.89
N GLY A 51 -0.83 -0.13 1.91
CA GLY A 51 -1.56 1.09 1.52
C GLY A 51 -2.23 1.77 2.71
N ASP A 52 -2.54 3.05 2.58
CA ASP A 52 -3.36 3.75 3.58
C ASP A 52 -4.83 3.31 3.55
N CYS A 53 -5.65 3.89 4.44
CA CYS A 53 -7.08 3.57 4.55
C CYS A 53 -7.91 3.99 3.32
N GLY A 54 -7.38 4.80 2.41
CA GLY A 54 -8.05 5.20 1.17
C GLY A 54 -7.97 4.14 0.08
N TYR A 55 -7.11 3.13 0.21
CA TYR A 55 -7.00 2.04 -0.75
C TYR A 55 -8.01 0.91 -0.44
N PRO A 56 -8.45 0.16 -1.47
CA PRO A 56 -9.22 -1.06 -1.25
C PRO A 56 -8.31 -2.19 -0.73
N LEU A 57 -8.79 -2.95 0.25
CA LEU A 57 -8.13 -4.17 0.71
C LEU A 57 -8.15 -5.23 -0.40
N SER A 58 -7.01 -5.87 -0.67
CA SER A 58 -6.89 -7.01 -1.60
C SER A 58 -5.88 -8.05 -1.09
N PRO A 59 -5.80 -9.25 -1.69
CA PRO A 59 -4.83 -10.27 -1.28
C PRO A 59 -3.36 -9.82 -1.35
N TRP A 60 -3.05 -8.80 -2.16
CA TRP A 60 -1.71 -8.24 -2.38
C TRP A 60 -1.55 -6.79 -1.89
N LEU A 61 -2.60 -6.19 -1.33
CA LEU A 61 -2.58 -4.82 -0.80
C LEU A 61 -3.27 -4.78 0.56
N MET A 62 -2.47 -4.71 1.62
CA MET A 62 -2.97 -4.61 2.97
C MET A 62 -3.23 -3.15 3.33
N THR A 63 -4.28 -2.90 4.10
CA THR A 63 -4.64 -1.58 4.63
C THR A 63 -4.69 -1.62 6.16
N PRO A 64 -4.53 -0.49 6.86
CA PRO A 64 -4.72 -0.45 8.32
C PRO A 64 -6.15 -0.82 8.69
N ILE A 65 -6.33 -1.38 9.89
CA ILE A 65 -7.66 -1.67 10.45
C ILE A 65 -8.07 -0.44 11.28
N PRO A 66 -9.02 0.39 10.80
CA PRO A 66 -9.48 1.57 11.52
C PRO A 66 -10.19 1.16 12.81
N ASP A 67 -10.10 2.03 13.82
CA ASP A 67 -10.82 1.88 15.10
C ASP A 67 -10.57 0.56 15.85
N ALA A 68 -9.42 -0.08 15.58
CA ALA A 68 -9.01 -1.30 16.27
C ALA A 68 -8.88 -1.04 17.79
N PRO A 69 -9.57 -1.84 18.65
CA PRO A 69 -9.52 -1.64 20.09
C PRO A 69 -8.09 -1.74 20.64
N ARG A 70 -7.78 -0.94 21.67
CA ARG A 70 -6.43 -0.92 22.24
C ARG A 70 -6.03 -2.30 22.74
N HIS A 71 -4.74 -2.61 22.58
CA HIS A 71 -4.11 -3.87 23.02
C HIS A 71 -4.53 -5.13 22.25
N THR A 72 -5.33 -5.02 21.18
CA THR A 72 -5.65 -6.16 20.32
C THR A 72 -4.56 -6.41 19.26
N PRO A 73 -4.52 -7.61 18.65
CA PRO A 73 -3.66 -7.89 17.49
C PRO A 73 -3.83 -6.89 16.35
N GLU A 74 -5.06 -6.46 16.07
CA GLU A 74 -5.41 -5.50 15.04
C GLU A 74 -4.82 -4.12 15.36
N SER A 75 -4.89 -3.68 16.61
CA SER A 75 -4.29 -2.42 17.04
C SER A 75 -2.76 -2.45 16.88
N ARG A 76 -2.11 -3.57 17.24
CA ARG A 76 -0.66 -3.76 17.01
C ARG A 76 -0.30 -3.80 15.53
N TYR A 77 -1.13 -4.43 14.71
CA TYR A 77 -0.96 -4.46 13.26
C TYR A 77 -1.04 -3.04 12.69
N THR A 78 -2.10 -2.29 13.00
CA THR A 78 -2.31 -0.92 12.52
C THR A 78 -1.21 0.02 12.99
N GLU A 79 -0.72 -0.13 14.23
CA GLU A 79 0.41 0.65 14.73
C GLU A 79 1.70 0.39 13.92
N LYS A 80 2.04 -0.89 13.70
CA LYS A 80 3.21 -1.26 12.89
C LYS A 80 3.07 -0.79 11.44
N HIS A 81 1.88 -0.95 10.87
CA HIS A 81 1.54 -0.48 9.54
C HIS A 81 1.78 1.04 9.41
N GLY A 82 1.26 1.83 10.37
CA GLY A 82 1.43 3.28 10.39
C GLY A 82 2.90 3.71 10.51
N ARG A 83 3.74 2.96 11.24
CA ARG A 83 5.19 3.23 11.31
C ARG A 83 5.87 3.07 9.95
N VAL A 84 5.52 2.02 9.19
CA VAL A 84 6.06 1.81 7.83
C VAL A 84 5.62 2.94 6.91
N ARG A 85 4.33 3.31 6.94
CA ARG A 85 3.81 4.43 6.13
C ARG A 85 4.53 5.75 6.44
N ASN A 86 4.73 6.06 7.72
CA ASN A 86 5.45 7.27 8.14
C ASN A 86 6.90 7.30 7.62
N ALA A 87 7.56 6.14 7.51
CA ALA A 87 8.90 6.07 6.91
C ALA A 87 8.87 6.41 5.42
N ILE A 88 7.85 5.95 4.68
CA ILE A 88 7.65 6.22 3.25
C ILE A 88 7.26 7.69 2.99
N GLU A 89 6.43 8.27 3.85
CA GLU A 89 6.02 9.68 3.76
C GLU A 89 7.20 10.63 4.00
N LYS A 90 8.02 10.34 5.02
CA LYS A 90 9.24 11.09 5.32
C LYS A 90 10.37 10.87 4.31
N PHE A 91 10.26 9.81 3.52
CA PHE A 91 11.15 9.54 2.39
C PHE A 91 10.66 10.32 1.16
N VAL A 92 10.99 11.61 1.12
CA VAL A 92 10.95 12.53 -0.02
C VAL A 92 12.02 13.59 0.18
#